data_AF-A0A972LFU0-F1
#
_entry.id   AF-A0A972LFU0-F1
#
_cell.length_a   1.000
_cell.length_b   1.000
_cell.length_c   1.000
_cell.angle_alpha   90.00
_cell.angle_beta   90.00
_cell.angle_gamma   90.00
#
_symmetry.space_group_name_H-M   'P 1'
#
loop_
_entity.id
_entity.type
_entity.pdbx_description
1 polymer ?
#
loop_
_entity_poly.entity_id
_entity_poly.type
_entity_poly.pdbx_seq_one_letter_code
_entity_poly.pdbx_strand_id
1 'polypeptide(L)'
;MELEFLKSLLVIFGISVVVVLILNRIKVPSLVGFLIAGVIVGPYGVGLVKDTHLVEILAEIGVILLLFTIGIEFSLKRLLGMKKAVLGGGGIQVLLTILLSAAVAYYVTDNINQSIFIGFLVALSSTAMILKLLADSGETDSPHGRMMVGILIFQMRIFYK
;
A
#
# COMPACT_ATOMS: atom_id res chain seq x y z
N MET A 1 -13.73 -3.33 -28.34
CA MET A 1 -12.52 -3.12 -27.53
C MET A 1 -12.43 -1.69 -26.98
N GLU A 2 -12.13 -0.65 -27.77
CA GLU A 2 -11.93 0.71 -27.21
C GLU A 2 -13.15 1.27 -26.44
N LEU A 3 -14.36 1.07 -26.95
CA LEU A 3 -15.60 1.51 -26.27
C LEU A 3 -15.86 0.77 -24.95
N GLU A 4 -15.49 -0.51 -24.86
CA GLU A 4 -15.68 -1.31 -23.64
C GLU A 4 -14.68 -0.91 -22.55
N PHE A 5 -13.46 -0.58 -22.97
CA PHE A 5 -12.45 -0.04 -22.07
C PHE A 5 -12.84 1.33 -21.54
N LEU A 6 -13.27 2.26 -22.41
CA LEU A 6 -13.72 3.58 -21.99
C LEU A 6 -14.93 3.50 -21.05
N LYS A 7 -15.87 2.59 -21.34
CA LYS A 7 -17.01 2.32 -20.46
C LYS A 7 -16.55 1.81 -19.09
N SER A 8 -15.57 0.91 -19.06
CA SER A 8 -15.00 0.39 -17.81
C SER A 8 -14.35 1.50 -16.98
N LEU A 9 -13.56 2.36 -17.60
CA LEU A 9 -12.98 3.53 -16.94
C LEU A 9 -14.04 4.48 -16.40
N LEU A 10 -15.08 4.79 -17.19
CA LEU A 10 -16.16 5.67 -16.78
C LEU A 10 -16.90 5.11 -15.55
N VAL A 11 -17.17 3.80 -15.54
CA VAL A 11 -17.79 3.12 -14.39
C VAL A 11 -16.87 3.14 -13.17
N ILE A 12 -15.59 2.81 -13.33
CA ILE A 12 -14.60 2.81 -12.24
C ILE A 12 -14.51 4.20 -11.63
N PHE A 13 -14.30 5.24 -12.44
CA PHE A 13 -14.17 6.62 -11.95
C PHE A 13 -15.49 7.12 -11.35
N GLY A 14 -16.62 6.89 -12.01
CA GLY A 14 -17.93 7.33 -11.53
C GLY A 14 -18.28 6.75 -10.16
N ILE A 15 -18.12 5.43 -9.99
CA ILE A 15 -18.39 4.77 -8.72
C ILE A 15 -17.34 5.16 -7.67
N SER A 16 -16.06 5.25 -8.04
CA SER A 16 -15.01 5.70 -7.13
C SER A 16 -15.28 7.09 -6.56
N VAL A 17 -15.73 8.04 -7.39
CA VAL A 17 -16.07 9.39 -6.92
C VAL A 17 -17.20 9.34 -5.90
N VAL A 18 -18.27 8.60 -6.18
CA VAL A 18 -19.41 8.48 -5.25
C VAL A 18 -18.97 7.85 -3.92
N VAL A 19 -18.26 6.72 -3.98
CA VAL A 19 -17.80 6.00 -2.78
C VAL A 19 -16.84 6.85 -1.96
N VAL A 20 -15.85 7.47 -2.60
CA VAL A 20 -14.87 8.34 -1.92
C VAL A 20 -15.54 9.57 -1.32
N LEU A 21 -16.50 10.21 -2.01
CA LEU A 21 -17.23 11.35 -1.45
C LEU A 21 -18.02 10.96 -0.18
N ILE A 22 -18.68 9.80 -0.18
CA ILE A 22 -19.41 9.29 0.98
C ILE A 22 -18.43 9.00 2.13
N LEU A 23 -17.34 8.31 1.85
CA LEU A 23 -16.36 7.92 2.87
C LEU A 23 -15.57 9.11 3.43
N ASN A 24 -15.31 10.12 2.60
CA ASN A 24 -14.66 11.33 3.05
C ASN A 24 -15.54 12.11 4.05
N ARG A 25 -16.88 12.03 3.95
CA ARG A 25 -17.80 12.62 4.94
C ARG A 25 -17.65 12.01 6.34
N ILE A 26 -17.27 10.74 6.42
CA ILE A 26 -16.98 10.04 7.68
C ILE A 26 -15.49 10.00 8.02
N LYS A 27 -14.66 10.84 7.36
CA LYS A 27 -13.22 10.98 7.59
C LYS A 27 -12.41 9.69 7.34
N VAL A 28 -12.89 8.83 6.45
CA VAL A 28 -12.15 7.64 6.01
C VAL A 28 -11.19 8.02 4.89
N PRO A 29 -9.92 7.55 4.90
CA PRO A 29 -8.96 7.85 3.83
C PRO A 29 -9.47 7.45 2.44
N SER A 30 -9.27 8.32 1.44
CA SER A 30 -9.74 8.13 0.07
C SER A 30 -9.30 6.80 -0.54
N LEU A 31 -8.12 6.31 -0.17
CA LEU A 31 -7.56 5.04 -0.63
C LEU A 31 -8.44 3.84 -0.27
N VAL A 32 -9.01 3.83 0.93
CA VAL A 32 -9.98 2.80 1.34
C VAL A 32 -11.21 2.85 0.45
N GLY A 33 -11.65 4.05 0.08
CA GLY A 33 -12.75 4.23 -0.86
C GLY A 33 -12.47 3.73 -2.27
N PHE A 34 -11.26 3.94 -2.78
CA PHE A 34 -10.85 3.37 -4.07
C PHE A 34 -10.83 1.83 -4.04
N LEU A 35 -10.37 1.22 -2.94
CA LEU A 35 -10.40 -0.24 -2.78
C LEU A 35 -11.83 -0.77 -2.74
N ILE A 36 -12.71 -0.15 -1.94
CA ILE A 36 -14.12 -0.54 -1.85
C ILE A 36 -14.81 -0.39 -3.20
N ALA A 37 -14.59 0.72 -3.91
CA ALA A 37 -15.12 0.91 -5.25
C ALA A 37 -14.63 -0.18 -6.22
N GLY A 38 -13.34 -0.52 -6.18
CA GLY A 38 -12.77 -1.61 -6.98
C GLY A 38 -13.41 -2.96 -6.68
N VAL A 39 -13.63 -3.30 -5.40
CA VAL A 39 -14.33 -4.53 -4.99
C VAL A 39 -15.77 -4.55 -5.49
N ILE A 40 -16.49 -3.43 -5.39
CA ILE A 40 -17.88 -3.30 -5.87
C ILE A 40 -17.95 -3.47 -7.39
N VAL A 41 -17.06 -2.82 -8.13
CA VAL A 41 -17.11 -2.76 -9.60
C VAL A 41 -16.50 -3.99 -10.27
N GLY A 42 -15.53 -4.62 -9.61
CA GLY A 42 -14.79 -5.76 -10.10
C GLY A 42 -15.63 -7.02 -10.30
N PRO A 43 -15.02 -8.08 -10.86
CA PRO A 43 -15.70 -9.32 -11.23
C PRO A 43 -16.34 -10.04 -10.04
N TYR A 44 -15.78 -9.88 -8.83
CA TYR A 44 -16.31 -10.48 -7.60
C TYR A 44 -17.40 -9.64 -6.91
N GLY A 45 -17.67 -8.42 -7.38
CA GLY A 45 -18.75 -7.56 -6.91
C GLY A 45 -19.96 -7.60 -7.84
N VAL A 46 -20.28 -6.46 -8.45
CA VAL A 46 -21.36 -6.31 -9.44
C VAL A 46 -20.93 -6.78 -10.84
N GLY A 47 -19.62 -6.97 -11.08
CA GLY A 47 -19.11 -7.49 -12.35
C GLY A 47 -19.29 -6.54 -13.54
N LEU A 48 -19.26 -5.23 -13.28
CA LEU A 48 -19.43 -4.20 -14.31
C LEU A 48 -18.18 -4.04 -15.20
N VAL A 49 -17.00 -4.39 -14.67
CA VAL A 49 -15.73 -4.40 -15.40
C VAL A 49 -15.35 -5.84 -15.70
N LYS A 50 -15.34 -6.19 -16.99
CA LYS A 50 -15.05 -7.55 -17.47
C LYS A 50 -13.64 -7.71 -18.04
N ASP A 51 -13.10 -6.63 -18.61
CA ASP A 51 -11.74 -6.60 -19.13
C ASP A 51 -10.80 -6.07 -18.04
N THR A 52 -10.36 -6.97 -17.17
CA THR A 52 -9.47 -6.61 -16.05
C THR A 52 -8.03 -6.40 -16.50
N HIS A 53 -7.63 -6.94 -17.65
CA HIS A 53 -6.23 -6.94 -18.08
C HIS A 53 -5.73 -5.54 -18.44
N LEU A 54 -6.51 -4.78 -19.23
CA LEU A 54 -6.13 -3.40 -19.57
C LEU A 54 -6.19 -2.46 -18.36
N VAL A 55 -7.13 -2.70 -17.44
CA VAL A 55 -7.24 -1.93 -16.19
C VAL A 55 -6.05 -2.21 -15.27
N GLU A 56 -5.59 -3.46 -15.21
CA GLU A 56 -4.40 -3.86 -14.46
C GLU A 56 -3.13 -3.18 -15.00
N ILE A 57 -2.91 -3.20 -16.32
CA ILE A 57 -1.77 -2.50 -16.95
C ILE A 57 -1.79 -1.00 -16.62
N LEU A 58 -2.96 -0.35 -16.71
CA LEU A 58 -3.08 1.06 -16.34
C LEU A 58 -2.79 1.29 -14.85
N ALA A 59 -3.26 0.41 -13.97
CA ALA A 59 -3.03 0.51 -12.55
C ALA A 59 -1.54 0.37 -12.22
N GLU A 60 -0.83 -0.56 -12.86
CA GLU A 60 0.63 -0.70 -12.72
C GLU A 60 1.37 0.58 -13.15
N ILE A 61 1.02 1.14 -14.31
CA ILE A 61 1.60 2.40 -14.79
C ILE A 61 1.32 3.52 -13.77
N GLY A 62 0.09 3.61 -13.25
CA GLY A 62 -0.28 4.59 -12.24
C GLY A 62 0.54 4.47 -10.95
N VAL A 63 0.77 3.23 -10.48
CA VAL A 63 1.62 2.97 -9.31
C VAL A 63 3.08 3.32 -9.59
N ILE A 64 3.61 3.00 -10.77
CA ILE A 64 4.98 3.35 -11.17
C ILE A 64 5.15 4.88 -11.18
N LEU A 65 4.22 5.61 -11.80
CA LEU A 65 4.25 7.08 -11.83
C LEU A 65 4.15 7.68 -10.43
N LEU A 66 3.27 7.14 -9.57
CA LEU A 66 3.15 7.57 -8.18
C LEU A 66 4.46 7.39 -7.41
N LEU A 67 5.05 6.20 -7.47
CA LEU A 67 6.30 5.90 -6.78
C LEU A 67 7.45 6.74 -7.34
N PHE A 68 7.46 7.02 -8.64
CA PHE A 68 8.43 7.90 -9.28
C PHE A 68 8.31 9.34 -8.79
N THR A 69 7.10 9.91 -8.77
CA THR A 69 6.85 11.26 -8.27
C THR A 69 7.31 11.40 -6.82
N ILE A 70 6.94 10.46 -5.96
CA ILE A 70 7.35 10.45 -4.55
C ILE A 70 8.88 10.31 -4.44
N GLY A 71 9.50 9.51 -5.30
CA GLY A 71 10.96 9.37 -5.37
C GLY A 71 11.69 10.67 -5.73
N ILE A 72 11.11 11.51 -6.61
CA ILE A 72 11.68 12.82 -6.98
C ILE A 72 11.52 13.84 -5.85
N GLU A 73 10.38 13.84 -5.17
CA GLU A 73 10.08 14.75 -4.07
C GLU A 73 10.98 14.48 -2.85
N PHE A 74 11.41 13.22 -2.67
CA PHE A 74 12.15 12.80 -1.50
C PHE A 74 13.67 12.99 -1.61
N SER A 75 14.28 13.67 -0.62
CA SER A 75 15.72 13.89 -0.58
C SER A 75 16.50 12.68 -0.05
N LEU A 76 17.24 12.00 -0.93
CA LEU A 76 18.20 10.94 -0.57
C LEU A 76 19.22 11.38 0.50
N LYS A 77 19.66 12.64 0.46
CA LYS A 77 20.59 13.19 1.48
C LYS A 77 19.97 13.17 2.88
N ARG A 78 18.67 13.49 2.99
CA ARG A 78 17.94 13.46 4.28
C ARG A 78 17.79 12.03 4.78
N LEU A 79 17.49 11.08 3.89
CA LEU A 79 17.40 9.66 4.24
C LEU A 79 18.71 9.14 4.83
N LEU A 80 19.84 9.47 4.19
CA LEU A 80 21.17 9.07 4.65
C LEU A 80 21.51 9.67 6.03
N GLY A 81 21.02 10.88 6.33
CA GLY A 81 21.13 11.49 7.66
C GLY A 81 20.37 10.73 8.75
N MET A 82 19.26 10.07 8.39
CA MET A 82 18.41 9.30 9.30
C MET A 82 18.71 7.80 9.29
N LYS A 83 19.76 7.35 8.60
CA LYS A 83 20.07 5.92 8.37
C LYS A 83 20.08 5.07 9.65
N LYS A 84 20.58 5.59 10.77
CA LYS A 84 20.63 4.84 12.04
C LYS A 84 19.24 4.63 12.63
N ALA A 85 18.40 5.67 12.59
CA ALA A 85 17.02 5.58 13.06
C ALA A 85 16.17 4.66 12.16
N VAL A 86 16.39 4.72 10.84
CA VAL A 86 15.68 3.88 9.86
C VAL A 86 16.13 2.41 9.96
N LEU A 87 17.43 2.14 9.92
CA LEU A 87 17.96 0.76 9.97
C LEU A 87 17.76 0.12 11.34
N GLY A 88 18.01 0.87 12.42
CA GLY A 88 17.83 0.38 13.78
C GLY A 88 16.35 0.27 14.14
N GLY A 89 15.62 1.39 14.07
CA GLY A 89 14.21 1.44 14.44
C GLY A 89 13.32 0.60 13.53
N GLY A 90 13.53 0.67 12.21
CA GLY A 90 12.81 -0.18 11.25
C GLY A 90 13.14 -1.65 11.39
N GLY A 91 14.42 -2.00 11.61
CA GLY A 91 14.84 -3.38 11.85
C GLY A 91 14.22 -3.98 13.11
N ILE A 92 14.24 -3.22 14.21
CA ILE A 92 13.59 -3.63 15.47
C ILE A 92 12.07 -3.76 15.28
N GLN A 93 11.44 -2.83 14.58
CA GLN A 93 10.00 -2.89 14.30
C GLN A 93 9.64 -4.15 13.50
N VAL A 94 10.37 -4.46 12.43
CA VAL A 94 10.14 -5.68 11.63
C VAL A 94 10.33 -6.93 12.47
N LEU A 95 11.44 -7.03 13.22
CA LEU A 95 11.72 -8.18 14.07
C LEU A 95 10.64 -8.39 15.15
N LEU A 96 10.24 -7.32 15.84
CA LEU A 96 9.18 -7.39 16.84
C LEU A 96 7.84 -7.79 16.20
N THR A 97 7.54 -7.28 15.01
CA THR A 97 6.31 -7.65 14.29
C THR A 97 6.32 -9.14 13.95
N ILE A 98 7.43 -9.67 13.41
CA ILE A 98 7.58 -11.11 13.11
C ILE A 98 7.43 -11.94 14.38
N LEU A 99 8.12 -11.59 15.47
CA LEU A 99 8.09 -12.37 16.70
C LEU A 99 6.71 -12.39 17.35
N LEU A 100 6.04 -11.24 17.44
CA LEU A 100 4.70 -11.14 18.04
C LEU A 100 3.66 -11.87 17.20
N SER A 101 3.67 -11.68 15.88
CA SER A 101 2.73 -12.35 14.99
C SER A 101 2.98 -13.86 14.89
N ALA A 102 4.25 -14.30 14.89
CA ALA A 102 4.60 -15.72 14.96
C ALA A 102 4.17 -16.35 16.29
N ALA A 103 4.35 -15.65 17.42
CA ALA A 103 3.87 -16.14 18.72
C ALA A 103 2.35 -16.33 18.72
N VAL A 104 1.60 -15.39 18.15
CA VAL A 104 0.14 -15.52 17.99
C VAL A 104 -0.22 -16.66 17.03
N ALA A 105 0.48 -16.79 15.90
CA ALA A 105 0.23 -17.82 14.90
C ALA A 105 0.56 -19.24 15.40
N TYR A 106 1.48 -19.37 16.36
CA TYR A 106 1.82 -20.64 16.97
C TYR A 106 0.64 -21.27 17.70
N TYR A 107 -0.18 -20.47 18.38
CA TYR A 107 -1.40 -20.97 19.03
C TYR A 107 -2.44 -21.54 18.06
N VAL A 108 -2.36 -21.18 16.77
CA VAL A 108 -3.31 -21.62 15.74
C VAL A 108 -2.74 -22.78 14.91
N THR A 109 -1.45 -22.71 14.58
CA THR A 109 -0.81 -23.67 13.67
C THR A 109 -0.12 -24.83 14.37
N ASP A 110 0.22 -24.68 15.65
CA ASP A 110 1.03 -25.61 16.45
C ASP A 110 2.37 -26.01 15.78
N ASN A 111 2.83 -25.21 14.82
CA ASN A 111 4.01 -25.48 14.01
C ASN A 111 4.88 -24.23 13.95
N ILE A 112 6.10 -24.34 14.49
CA ILE A 112 7.02 -23.20 14.59
C ILE A 112 7.41 -22.64 13.22
N ASN A 113 7.61 -23.49 12.21
CA ASN A 113 8.01 -23.06 10.88
C ASN A 113 6.87 -22.31 10.18
N GLN A 114 5.64 -22.82 10.29
CA GLN A 114 4.45 -22.14 9.74
C GLN A 114 4.18 -20.82 10.46
N SER A 115 4.38 -20.79 11.77
CA SER A 115 4.19 -19.59 12.58
C SER A 115 5.16 -18.48 12.22
N ILE A 116 6.45 -18.83 12.09
CA ILE A 116 7.49 -17.89 11.66
C ILE A 116 7.18 -17.39 10.25
N PHE A 117 6.79 -18.28 9.33
CA PHE A 117 6.40 -17.91 7.97
C PHE A 117 5.24 -16.91 7.96
N ILE A 118 4.17 -17.17 8.72
CA ILE A 118 3.05 -16.22 8.90
C ILE A 118 3.56 -14.90 9.48
N GLY A 119 4.49 -14.95 10.43
CA GLY A 119 5.03 -13.74 11.02
C GLY A 119 5.79 -12.86 10.02
N PHE A 120 6.54 -13.48 9.10
CA PHE A 120 7.14 -12.77 7.97
C PHE A 120 6.07 -12.19 7.03
N LEU A 121 4.99 -12.92 6.74
CA LEU A 121 3.89 -12.40 5.92
C LEU A 121 3.21 -11.18 6.54
N VAL A 122 3.01 -11.18 7.86
CA VAL A 122 2.38 -10.08 8.60
C VAL A 122 3.31 -8.86 8.71
N ALA A 123 4.62 -9.07 8.77
CA ALA A 123 5.59 -7.98 8.85
C ALA A 123 5.78 -7.21 7.54
N LEU A 124 5.28 -7.73 6.41
CA LEU A 124 5.31 -7.06 5.11
C LEU A 124 4.39 -5.83 5.12
N SER A 125 4.88 -4.72 4.59
CA SER A 125 4.12 -3.49 4.41
C SER A 125 3.82 -3.22 2.93
N SER A 126 2.66 -2.62 2.66
CA SER A 126 2.31 -2.14 1.33
C SER A 126 2.91 -0.75 1.09
N THR A 127 4.15 -0.72 0.59
CA THR A 127 4.92 0.52 0.38
C THR A 127 4.14 1.56 -0.45
N ALA A 128 3.60 1.17 -1.61
CA ALA A 128 2.87 2.10 -2.47
C ALA A 128 1.63 2.70 -1.77
N MET A 129 0.93 1.89 -0.98
CA MET A 129 -0.27 2.30 -0.25
C MET A 129 0.06 3.33 0.85
N ILE A 130 1.08 3.04 1.67
CA ILE A 130 1.48 3.95 2.75
C ILE A 130 2.05 5.26 2.19
N LEU A 131 2.87 5.17 1.12
CA LEU A 131 3.39 6.36 0.45
C LEU A 131 2.27 7.23 -0.13
N LYS A 132 1.23 6.61 -0.72
CA LYS A 132 0.03 7.32 -1.18
C LYS A 132 -0.70 8.01 -0.03
N LEU A 133 -0.92 7.33 1.09
CA LEU A 133 -1.60 7.90 2.26
C LEU A 133 -0.85 9.11 2.82
N LEU A 134 0.48 9.01 2.89
CA LEU A 134 1.33 10.08 3.38
C LEU A 134 1.31 11.29 2.43
N ALA A 135 1.31 11.05 1.11
CA ALA A 135 1.16 12.09 0.10
C ALA A 135 -0.22 12.76 0.13
N ASP A 136 -1.30 11.98 0.21
CA ASP A 136 -2.67 12.48 0.28
C ASP A 136 -2.92 13.30 1.56
N SER A 137 -2.19 12.99 2.64
CA SER A 137 -2.26 13.74 3.91
C SER A 137 -1.31 14.94 3.94
N GLY A 138 -0.45 15.13 2.93
CA GLY A 138 0.57 16.17 2.90
C GLY A 138 1.68 15.99 3.95
N GLU A 139 1.88 14.77 4.43
CA GLU A 139 2.79 14.47 5.56
C GLU A 139 4.13 13.87 5.10
N THR A 140 4.42 13.80 3.80
CA THR A 140 5.65 13.21 3.23
C THR A 140 6.92 13.80 3.82
N ASP A 141 6.92 15.12 4.01
CA ASP A 141 8.04 15.87 4.57
C ASP A 141 7.99 16.02 6.10
N SER A 142 6.99 15.49 6.79
CA SER A 142 6.93 15.53 8.26
C SER A 142 8.00 14.64 8.91
N PRO A 143 8.38 14.85 10.19
CA PRO A 143 9.36 13.99 10.87
C PRO A 143 8.98 12.50 10.87
N HIS A 144 7.71 12.19 11.14
CA HIS A 144 7.18 10.82 11.09
C HIS A 144 7.08 10.31 9.66
N GLY A 145 6.63 11.13 8.72
CA GLY A 145 6.57 10.76 7.30
C GLY A 145 7.92 10.37 6.73
N ARG A 146 8.96 11.18 6.96
CA ARG A 146 10.34 10.85 6.55
C ARG A 146 10.84 9.55 7.17
N MET A 147 10.51 9.31 8.44
CA MET A 147 10.85 8.05 9.11
C MET A 147 10.13 6.86 8.48
N MET A 148 8.83 6.99 8.19
CA MET A 148 8.02 5.97 7.53
C MET A 148 8.54 5.65 6.13
N VAL A 149 8.79 6.66 5.29
CA VAL A 149 9.40 6.49 3.96
C VAL A 149 10.72 5.74 4.06
N GLY A 150 11.58 6.12 5.02
CA GLY A 150 12.85 5.42 5.23
C GLY A 150 12.69 3.95 5.61
N ILE A 151 11.79 3.64 6.55
CA ILE A 151 11.50 2.26 6.96
C ILE A 151 10.93 1.46 5.78
N LEU A 152 10.05 2.06 4.98
CA LEU A 152 9.48 1.42 3.79
C LEU A 152 10.55 1.08 2.75
N ILE A 153 11.49 1.98 2.47
CA ILE A 153 12.62 1.72 1.57
C ILE A 153 13.49 0.57 2.11
N PHE A 154 13.72 0.53 3.42
CA PHE A 154 14.47 -0.54 4.06
C PHE A 154 13.75 -1.90 3.97
N GLN A 155 12.45 -1.94 4.28
CA GLN A 155 11.63 -3.15 4.15
C GLN A 155 11.58 -3.64 2.70
N MET A 156 11.38 -2.73 1.74
CA MET A 156 11.39 -3.08 0.31
C MET A 156 12.71 -3.74 -0.09
N ARG A 157 13.86 -3.24 0.39
CA ARG A 157 15.17 -3.86 0.12
C ARG A 157 15.30 -5.27 0.70
N ILE A 158 14.71 -5.54 1.85
CA ILE A 158 14.81 -6.84 2.53
C ILE A 158 13.89 -7.88 1.87
N PHE A 159 12.67 -7.48 1.54
CA PHE A 159 11.61 -8.41 1.17
C PHE A 159 11.34 -8.54 -0.33
N TYR A 160 11.70 -7.54 -1.14
CA TYR A 160 11.44 -7.51 -2.59
C TYR A 160 12.72 -7.72 -3.42
N LYS A 161 13.60 -8.59 -2.95
CA LYS A 161 14.83 -8.95 -3.66
C LYS A 161 14.65 -10.21 -4.51
#